data_AF-A0A927X3P6-F1
#
_entry.id   AF-A0A927X3P6-F1
#
_cell.length_a   1.000
_cell.length_b   1.000
_cell.length_c   1.000
_cell.angle_alpha   90.00
_cell.angle_beta   90.00
_cell.angle_gamma   90.00
#
_symmetry.space_group_name_H-M   'P 1'
#
loop_
_entity.id
_entity.type
_entity.pdbx_description
1 polymer ?
#
loop_
_entity_poly.entity_id
_entity_poly.type
_entity_poly.pdbx_seq_one_letter_code
_entity_poly.pdbx_strand_id
1 'polypeptide(L)'
;MLLATNMGMGEGIFFTILCVIIVFVVIGGIIFGAYFLSKLMDGSKKETKKVENVSSPVINRPRNTNIEDDDMMAAVLVATIDFRNEIKEDVRLVSVNKIK
;
A
#
# COMPACT_ATOMS: atom_id res chain seq x y z
N MET A 1 -31.80 16.92 -27.16
CA MET A 1 -32.88 16.03 -27.65
C MET A 1 -33.09 16.07 -29.17
N LEU A 2 -32.44 16.98 -29.91
CA LEU A 2 -32.61 17.16 -31.38
C LEU A 2 -31.67 16.30 -32.26
N LEU A 3 -30.69 15.61 -31.67
CA LEU A 3 -29.69 14.82 -32.41
C LEU A 3 -30.09 13.35 -32.60
N ALA A 4 -31.04 12.83 -31.81
CA ALA A 4 -31.44 11.42 -31.82
C ALA A 4 -32.51 11.10 -32.88
N THR A 5 -33.16 12.10 -33.47
CA THR A 5 -34.26 11.92 -34.44
C THR A 5 -33.81 11.67 -35.88
N ASN A 6 -32.50 11.78 -36.18
CA ASN A 6 -31.94 11.50 -37.51
C ASN A 6 -30.93 10.34 -37.52
N MET A 7 -30.81 9.59 -36.42
CA MET A 7 -29.93 8.43 -36.38
C MET A 7 -30.64 7.23 -37.02
N GLY A 8 -30.11 6.76 -38.15
CA GLY A 8 -30.52 5.46 -38.69
C GLY A 8 -30.29 4.36 -37.66
N MET A 9 -31.09 3.29 -37.69
CA MET A 9 -31.01 2.19 -36.70
C MET A 9 -29.58 1.63 -36.54
N GLY A 10 -28.77 1.67 -37.61
CA GLY A 10 -27.35 1.34 -37.58
C GLY A 10 -26.50 2.29 -36.72
N GLU A 11 -26.70 3.59 -36.83
CA GLU A 11 -25.91 4.60 -36.09
C GLU A 11 -26.14 4.53 -34.58
N GLY A 12 -27.36 4.23 -34.15
CA GLY A 12 -27.67 4.01 -32.73
C GLY A 12 -26.92 2.80 -32.14
N ILE A 13 -26.76 1.73 -32.93
CA ILE A 13 -26.01 0.53 -32.53
C ILE A 13 -24.51 0.86 -32.43
N PHE A 14 -23.96 1.61 -33.40
CA PHE A 14 -22.57 2.06 -33.32
C PHE A 14 -22.32 2.93 -32.10
N PHE A 15 -23.24 3.84 -31.77
CA PHE A 15 -23.10 4.71 -30.61
C PHE A 15 -23.15 3.96 -29.28
N THR A 16 -24.01 2.94 -29.16
CA THR A 16 -24.10 2.13 -27.94
C THR A 16 -22.84 1.29 -27.72
N ILE A 17 -22.31 0.65 -28.78
CA ILE A 17 -21.06 -0.11 -28.72
C ILE A 17 -19.89 0.81 -28.36
N LEU A 18 -19.81 1.98 -28.99
CA LEU A 18 -18.77 2.97 -28.70
C LEU A 18 -18.84 3.49 -27.26
N CYS A 19 -20.05 3.72 -26.74
CA CYS A 19 -20.26 4.12 -25.34
C CYS A 19 -19.74 3.06 -24.36
N VAL A 20 -20.05 1.79 -24.58
CA VAL A 20 -19.56 0.67 -23.75
C VAL A 20 -18.03 0.63 -23.78
N ILE A 21 -17.41 0.76 -24.95
CA ILE A 21 -15.95 0.77 -25.09
C ILE A 21 -15.34 1.94 -24.32
N ILE A 22 -15.91 3.15 -24.41
CA ILE A 22 -15.41 4.33 -23.69
C ILE A 22 -15.46 4.12 -22.19
N VAL A 23 -16.52 3.50 -21.66
CA VAL A 23 -16.62 3.20 -20.22
C VAL A 23 -15.48 2.28 -19.77
N PHE A 24 -15.17 1.24 -20.54
CA PHE A 24 -14.02 0.37 -20.26
C PHE A 24 -12.68 1.10 -20.35
N VAL A 25 -12.51 2.01 -21.31
CA VAL A 25 -11.31 2.83 -21.43
C VAL A 25 -11.15 3.77 -20.23
N VAL A 26 -12.23 4.37 -19.75
CA VAL A 26 -12.19 5.25 -18.57
C VAL A 26 -11.81 4.45 -17.32
N ILE A 27 -12.46 3.30 -17.09
CA ILE A 27 -12.17 2.44 -15.93
C ILE A 27 -10.74 1.90 -16.02
N GLY A 28 -10.32 1.43 -17.19
CA GLY A 28 -8.95 0.98 -17.45
C GLY A 28 -7.92 2.10 -17.26
N GLY A 29 -8.26 3.34 -17.68
CA GLY A 29 -7.43 4.52 -17.51
C GLY A 29 -7.26 4.93 -16.05
N ILE A 30 -8.30 4.78 -15.22
CA ILE A 30 -8.22 5.03 -13.77
C ILE A 30 -7.30 3.99 -13.11
N ILE A 31 -7.45 2.71 -13.45
CA ILE A 31 -6.60 1.63 -12.93
C ILE A 31 -5.15 1.80 -13.40
N PHE A 32 -4.96 2.13 -14.68
CA PHE A 32 -3.64 2.38 -15.25
C PHE A 32 -2.98 3.62 -14.66
N GLY A 33 -3.74 4.69 -14.42
CA GLY A 33 -3.28 5.90 -13.75
C GLY A 33 -2.84 5.61 -12.32
N ALA A 34 -3.64 4.85 -11.56
CA ALA A 34 -3.27 4.41 -10.22
C ALA A 34 -2.02 3.52 -10.23
N TYR A 35 -1.95 2.55 -11.14
CA TYR A 35 -0.77 1.68 -11.30
C TYR A 35 0.48 2.46 -11.73
N PHE A 36 0.34 3.44 -12.62
CA PHE A 36 1.45 4.27 -13.08
C PHE A 36 1.96 5.18 -11.97
N LEU A 37 1.05 5.76 -11.17
CA LEU A 37 1.41 6.59 -10.03
C LEU A 37 2.09 5.75 -8.93
N SER A 38 1.56 4.55 -8.64
CA SER A 38 2.23 3.59 -7.75
C SER A 38 3.58 3.16 -8.29
N LYS A 39 3.71 2.87 -9.59
CA LYS A 39 4.99 2.47 -10.22
C LYS A 39 6.03 3.60 -10.23
N LEU A 40 5.60 4.85 -10.40
CA LEU A 40 6.48 6.02 -10.37
C LEU A 40 6.91 6.34 -8.92
N MET A 41 6.05 6.05 -7.94
CA MET A 41 6.35 6.16 -6.51
C MET A 41 7.19 4.97 -5.99
N ASP A 42 7.01 3.78 -6.55
CA ASP A 42 7.75 2.52 -6.28
C ASP A 42 9.15 2.48 -6.92
N GLY A 43 9.64 3.63 -7.42
CA GLY A 43 11.07 3.85 -7.67
C GLY A 43 11.93 3.68 -6.41
N SER A 44 11.33 3.52 -5.22
CA SER A 44 12.00 3.04 -4.02
C SER A 44 11.23 1.86 -3.42
N LYS A 45 11.81 0.66 -3.60
CA LYS A 45 11.43 -0.63 -3.00
C LYS A 45 10.31 -1.39 -3.71
N LYS A 46 10.73 -2.15 -4.73
CA LYS A 46 10.18 -3.49 -4.94
C LYS A 46 10.41 -4.31 -3.67
N GLU A 47 9.36 -4.64 -2.93
CA GLU A 47 9.22 -5.98 -2.39
C GLU A 47 7.79 -6.46 -2.56
N THR A 48 7.67 -7.42 -3.47
CA THR A 48 6.61 -8.41 -3.58
C THR A 48 6.11 -8.85 -2.20
N LYS A 49 4.83 -8.64 -1.89
CA LYS A 49 4.11 -9.59 -1.05
C LYS A 49 2.82 -10.05 -1.71
N LYS A 50 3.00 -11.16 -2.43
CA LYS A 50 2.00 -12.16 -2.75
C LYS A 50 1.26 -12.54 -1.45
N VAL A 51 -0.06 -12.64 -1.57
CA VAL A 51 -1.03 -13.13 -0.58
C VAL A 51 -0.54 -14.43 0.09
N GLU A 52 -0.52 -14.47 1.43
CA GLU A 52 -0.83 -15.72 2.13
C GLU A 52 -1.34 -15.47 3.56
N ASN A 53 -2.43 -16.16 3.86
CA ASN A 53 -3.12 -16.27 5.12
C ASN A 53 -2.17 -16.83 6.19
N VAL A 54 -1.81 -16.01 7.18
CA VAL A 54 -1.19 -16.52 8.41
C VAL A 54 -2.02 -16.04 9.58
N SER A 55 -2.95 -16.90 9.98
CA SER A 55 -3.41 -17.04 11.36
C SER A 55 -2.33 -16.54 12.32
N SER A 56 -2.54 -15.36 12.88
CA SER A 56 -1.69 -14.80 13.92
C SER A 56 -1.63 -15.79 15.09
N PRO A 57 -0.47 -16.40 15.44
CA PRO A 57 -0.29 -16.74 16.82
C PRO A 57 -0.11 -15.38 17.50
N VAL A 58 -1.03 -15.05 18.41
CA VAL A 58 -0.75 -14.06 19.46
C VAL A 58 0.48 -14.60 20.18
N ILE A 59 1.66 -14.16 19.76
CA ILE A 59 2.92 -14.46 20.43
C ILE A 59 2.88 -13.65 21.73
N ASN A 60 2.29 -14.25 22.76
CA ASN A 60 2.56 -13.95 24.16
C ASN A 60 4.03 -14.31 24.43
N ARG A 61 4.95 -13.45 24.00
CA ARG A 61 6.33 -13.48 24.51
C ARG A 61 6.40 -12.51 25.70
N PRO A 62 7.00 -12.92 26.83
CA PRO A 62 7.20 -12.03 27.95
C PRO A 62 8.04 -10.84 27.45
N ARG A 63 7.45 -9.65 27.53
CA ARG A 63 8.09 -8.37 27.21
C ARG A 63 9.14 -8.11 28.29
N ASN A 64 10.30 -8.78 28.19
CA ASN A 64 11.42 -8.53 29.09
C ASN A 64 12.14 -7.26 28.63
N THR A 65 11.50 -6.13 28.92
CA THR A 65 12.07 -4.79 28.72
C THR A 65 12.44 -4.28 30.11
N ASN A 66 13.69 -4.53 30.52
CA ASN A 66 14.20 -3.99 31.76
C ASN A 66 14.85 -2.62 31.48
N ILE A 67 14.02 -1.58 31.46
CA ILE A 67 14.47 -0.19 31.28
C ILE A 67 14.58 0.43 32.66
N GLU A 68 15.79 0.46 33.22
CA GLU A 68 16.07 0.98 34.57
C GLU A 68 16.53 2.45 34.57
N ASP A 69 17.10 2.92 33.45
CA ASP A 69 17.78 4.21 33.34
C ASP A 69 17.08 5.10 32.29
N ASP A 70 16.93 6.40 32.56
CA ASP A 70 16.31 7.37 31.62
C ASP A 70 17.11 7.50 30.32
N ASP A 71 18.44 7.48 30.41
CA ASP A 71 19.32 7.50 29.24
C ASP A 71 19.16 6.25 28.37
N MET A 72 18.89 5.11 28.99
CA MET A 72 18.65 3.86 28.28
C MET A 72 17.31 3.90 27.54
N MET A 73 16.27 4.52 28.11
CA MET A 73 15.00 4.75 27.42
C MET A 73 15.20 5.64 26.18
N ALA A 74 15.93 6.75 26.33
CA ALA A 74 16.23 7.67 25.24
C ALA A 74 17.02 6.97 24.12
N ALA A 75 18.06 6.21 24.48
CA ALA A 75 18.88 5.46 23.52
C ALA A 75 18.07 4.43 22.74
N VAL A 76 17.20 3.68 23.42
CA VAL A 76 16.35 2.66 22.78
C VAL A 76 15.36 3.30 21.79
N LEU A 77 14.78 4.45 22.15
CA LEU A 77 13.87 5.18 21.26
C LEU A 77 14.62 5.73 20.03
N VAL A 78 15.76 6.38 20.23
CA VAL A 78 16.59 6.91 19.13
C VAL A 78 17.04 5.78 18.22
N ALA A 79 17.55 4.67 18.77
CA ALA A 79 17.96 3.52 17.98
C ALA A 79 16.79 2.90 17.18
N THR A 80 15.58 2.87 17.76
CA THR A 80 14.39 2.37 17.06
C THR A 80 13.98 3.32 15.93
N ILE A 81 14.09 4.63 16.14
CA ILE A 81 13.80 5.64 15.11
C ILE A 81 14.81 5.56 13.97
N ASP A 82 16.10 5.50 14.27
CA ASP A 82 17.17 5.40 13.27
C ASP A 82 17.03 4.11 12.45
N PHE A 83 16.81 2.98 13.12
CA PHE A 83 16.59 1.70 12.47
C PHE A 83 15.29 1.69 11.63
N ARG A 84 14.21 2.31 12.12
CA ARG A 84 12.97 2.50 11.34
C ARG A 84 13.22 3.37 10.11
N ASN A 85 14.01 4.43 10.24
CA ASN A 85 14.31 5.33 9.13
C ASN A 85 15.15 4.65 8.04
N GLU A 86 16.08 3.77 8.44
CA GLU A 86 16.92 2.99 7.52
C GLU A 86 16.08 1.95 6.75
N ILE A 87 15.23 1.21 7.46
CA ILE A 87 14.50 0.07 6.89
C ILE A 87 13.15 0.51 6.28
N LYS A 88 12.59 1.64 6.71
CA LYS A 88 11.29 2.18 6.26
C LYS A 88 10.12 1.20 6.41
N GLU A 89 10.22 0.27 7.36
CA GLU A 89 9.22 -0.73 7.71
C GLU A 89 8.80 -0.61 9.19
N ASP A 90 7.71 -1.25 9.58
CA ASP A 90 7.25 -1.24 10.97
C ASP A 90 8.14 -2.14 11.84
N VAL A 91 8.92 -1.52 12.73
CA VAL A 91 9.88 -2.21 13.61
C VAL A 91 9.33 -2.27 15.03
N ARG A 92 9.27 -3.49 15.58
CA ARG A 92 8.80 -3.74 16.95
C ARG A 92 9.94 -4.19 17.83
N LEU A 93 10.10 -3.51 18.97
CA LEU A 93 11.06 -3.87 20.01
C LEU A 93 10.64 -5.16 20.72
N VAL A 94 11.53 -6.17 20.70
CA VAL A 94 11.28 -7.50 21.28
C VAL A 94 11.87 -7.64 22.68
N SER A 95 13.10 -7.16 22.90
CA SER A 95 13.78 -7.24 24.21
C SER A 95 14.88 -6.20 24.31
N VAL A 96 15.14 -5.71 25.53
CA VAL A 96 16.28 -4.85 25.87
C VAL A 96 16.96 -5.45 27.09
N ASN A 97 18.24 -5.79 26.97
CA ASN A 97 19.07 -6.30 28.05
C ASN A 97 20.33 -5.44 28.20
N LYS A 98 20.66 -5.09 29.44
CA LYS A 98 21.93 -4.44 29.81
C LYS A 98 23.01 -5.51 29.91
N ILE A 99 24.08 -5.36 29.13
CA ILE A 99 25.29 -6.19 29.28
C ILE A 99 26.16 -5.50 30.31
N LYS A 100 26.58 -6.26 31.35
CA LYS A 100 27.48 -5.80 32.40
C LYS A 100 28.93 -6.09 32.05
#